data_AF-A0AB33HYA7-F1
#
_entry.id   AF-A0AB33HYA7-F1
#
_cell.length_a   1.000
_cell.length_b   1.000
_cell.length_c   1.000
_cell.angle_alpha   90.00
_cell.angle_beta   90.00
_cell.angle_gamma   90.00
#
_symmetry.space_group_name_H-M   'P 1'
#
loop_
_entity.id
_entity.type
_entity.pdbx_description
1 polymer ?
#
loop_
_entity_poly.entity_id
_entity_poly.type
_entity_poly.pdbx_seq_one_letter_code
_entity_poly.pdbx_strand_id
1 'polypeptide(L)'
;MLPTSGSSANLYSWMYVSGRGNPSTPESVSELNHNHFLSPELQDKLDVMVSIYSCARNNNELEEIFQELSAFVSGLMDKRNSVFEVRNENTDEVVGALRAGMTIEDRDSYIRDLFFCIH
;
A
#
# COMPACT_ATOMS: atom_id res chain seq x y z
N MET A 1 14.68 25.75 -36.88
CA MET A 1 14.83 24.74 -35.83
C MET A 1 14.87 25.46 -34.48
N LEU A 2 13.85 25.22 -33.66
CA LEU A 2 13.75 25.55 -32.24
C LEU A 2 12.97 24.38 -31.60
N PRO A 3 13.33 23.92 -30.41
CA PRO A 3 12.96 22.58 -29.95
C PRO A 3 11.55 22.54 -29.37
N THR A 4 10.88 21.43 -29.66
CA THR A 4 9.68 20.90 -29.02
C THR A 4 9.92 20.71 -27.51
N SER A 5 9.07 21.29 -26.68
CA SER A 5 8.88 20.83 -25.29
C SER A 5 7.43 20.37 -25.16
N GLY A 6 7.22 19.09 -25.49
CA GLY A 6 6.02 18.37 -25.10
C GLY A 6 6.00 18.28 -23.58
N SER A 7 5.05 18.95 -22.97
CA SER A 7 4.78 18.87 -21.55
C SER A 7 4.10 17.52 -21.27
N SER A 8 4.88 16.46 -21.15
CA SER A 8 4.44 15.31 -20.37
C SER A 8 4.74 15.64 -18.91
N ALA A 9 3.70 16.01 -18.17
CA ALA A 9 3.72 16.01 -16.73
C ALA A 9 3.87 14.56 -16.26
N ASN A 10 5.12 14.07 -16.30
CA ASN A 10 5.51 12.81 -15.68
C ASN A 10 5.45 13.06 -14.17
N LEU A 11 4.28 12.82 -13.59
CA LEU A 11 4.05 12.73 -12.15
C LEU A 11 4.76 11.46 -11.65
N TYR A 12 6.09 11.46 -11.68
CA TYR A 12 6.85 10.52 -10.87
C TYR A 12 6.69 10.94 -9.42
N SER A 13 5.88 10.16 -8.70
CA SER A 13 5.84 10.16 -7.24
C SER A 13 7.27 10.06 -6.72
N TRP A 14 7.67 11.02 -5.89
CA TRP A 14 9.01 11.12 -5.32
C TRP A 14 9.23 10.05 -4.24
N MET A 15 9.24 8.77 -4.62
CA MET A 15 9.86 7.74 -3.80
C MET A 15 11.37 7.97 -3.80
N TYR A 16 11.82 8.71 -2.80
CA TYR A 16 13.23 8.88 -2.48
C TYR A 16 13.81 7.52 -2.09
N VAL A 17 14.68 6.97 -2.93
CA VAL A 17 15.50 5.79 -2.62
C VAL A 17 16.84 6.29 -2.07
N SER A 18 17.01 6.34 -0.75
CA SER A 18 18.28 6.72 -0.11
C SER A 18 19.17 5.50 0.16
N GLY A 19 20.34 5.45 -0.46
CA GLY A 19 21.31 4.36 -0.32
C GLY A 19 22.08 4.28 1.01
N ARG A 20 21.51 4.63 2.16
CA ARG A 20 22.14 4.44 3.50
C ARG A 20 21.08 4.18 4.57
N GLY A 21 20.59 2.94 4.61
CA GLY A 21 19.51 2.50 5.47
C GLY A 21 19.82 2.60 6.96
N ASN A 22 18.95 3.31 7.69
CA ASN A 22 18.68 2.94 9.07
C ASN A 22 18.16 1.49 9.07
N PRO A 23 18.59 0.62 10.00
CA PRO A 23 18.09 -0.73 10.08
C PRO A 23 16.57 -0.69 10.24
N SER A 24 15.86 -1.44 9.41
CA SER A 24 14.43 -1.67 9.55
C SER A 24 14.18 -2.26 10.93
N THR A 25 13.40 -1.59 11.77
CA THR A 25 12.94 -2.20 13.01
C THR A 25 11.94 -3.31 12.69
N PRO A 26 11.79 -4.35 13.52
CA PRO A 26 10.86 -5.44 13.21
C PRO A 26 9.45 -4.95 12.90
N GLU A 27 8.98 -3.92 13.62
CA GLU A 27 7.65 -3.35 13.51
C GLU A 27 7.41 -2.48 12.26
N SER A 28 8.46 -1.91 11.65
CA SER A 28 8.29 -0.87 10.63
C SER A 28 9.40 -0.87 9.59
N VAL A 29 9.19 -0.11 8.51
CA VAL A 29 10.19 0.05 7.46
C VAL A 29 10.34 1.53 7.14
N SER A 30 11.58 2.02 7.10
CA SER A 30 11.92 3.37 6.68
C SER A 30 11.92 3.56 5.17
N GLU A 31 12.33 2.52 4.42
CA GLU A 31 12.45 2.52 2.96
C GLU A 31 11.88 1.24 2.38
N LEU A 32 11.02 1.36 1.36
CA LEU A 32 10.42 0.20 0.70
C LEU A 32 11.51 -0.66 0.04
N ASN A 33 11.29 -1.98 0.05
CA ASN A 33 12.16 -2.95 -0.58
C ASN A 33 11.39 -3.84 -1.57
N HIS A 34 12.09 -4.80 -2.18
CA HIS A 34 11.51 -5.68 -3.20
C HIS A 34 10.33 -6.53 -2.73
N ASN A 35 10.22 -6.81 -1.42
CA ASN A 35 9.08 -7.53 -0.84
C ASN A 35 7.83 -6.67 -0.76
N HIS A 36 7.92 -5.35 -0.93
CA HIS A 36 6.80 -4.42 -0.81
C HIS A 36 6.13 -4.12 -2.15
N PHE A 37 6.70 -4.56 -3.26
CA PHE A 37 6.04 -4.49 -4.55
C PHE A 37 4.86 -5.46 -4.63
N LEU A 38 3.88 -5.11 -5.46
CA LEU A 38 2.71 -5.94 -5.70
C LEU A 38 3.13 -7.32 -6.20
N SER A 39 2.44 -8.34 -5.68
CA SER A 39 2.51 -9.65 -6.30
C SER A 39 1.76 -9.62 -7.64
N PRO A 40 2.04 -10.57 -8.56
CA PRO A 40 1.32 -10.66 -9.82
C PRO A 40 -0.21 -10.66 -9.65
N GLU A 41 -0.72 -11.34 -8.62
CA GLU A 41 -2.15 -11.42 -8.34
C GLU A 41 -2.74 -10.06 -7.92
N LEU A 42 -1.99 -9.26 -7.15
CA LEU A 42 -2.41 -7.92 -6.77
C LEU A 42 -2.30 -6.94 -7.95
N GLN A 43 -1.29 -7.10 -8.80
CA GLN A 43 -1.13 -6.29 -10.00
C GLN A 43 -2.27 -6.53 -10.99
N ASP A 44 -2.60 -7.80 -11.27
CA ASP A 44 -3.71 -8.16 -12.16
C ASP A 44 -5.04 -7.60 -11.65
N LYS A 45 -5.28 -7.69 -10.34
CA LYS A 45 -6.48 -7.12 -9.71
C LYS A 45 -6.54 -5.60 -9.86
N LEU A 46 -5.42 -4.91 -9.67
CA LEU A 46 -5.32 -3.46 -9.81
C LEU A 46 -5.61 -3.04 -11.25
N ASP A 47 -4.99 -3.70 -12.23
CA ASP A 47 -5.16 -3.39 -13.65
C ASP A 47 -6.62 -3.55 -14.09
N VAL A 48 -7.30 -4.61 -13.61
CA VAL A 48 -8.73 -4.82 -13.85
C VAL A 48 -9.57 -3.71 -13.22
N MET A 49 -9.32 -3.37 -11.95
CA MET A 49 -10.08 -2.31 -11.26
C MET A 49 -9.91 -0.95 -11.94
N VAL A 50 -8.68 -0.57 -12.33
CA VAL A 50 -8.41 0.67 -13.05
C VAL A 50 -9.09 0.69 -14.41
N SER A 51 -9.09 -0.43 -15.14
CA SER A 51 -9.78 -0.57 -16.43
C SER A 51 -11.29 -0.37 -16.28
N ILE A 52 -11.93 -1.03 -15.32
CA ILE A 52 -13.37 -0.91 -15.10
C ILE A 52 -13.71 0.52 -14.64
N TYR A 53 -12.96 1.07 -13.68
CA TYR A 53 -13.19 2.42 -13.16
C TYR A 53 -13.06 3.50 -14.25
N SER A 54 -12.06 3.38 -15.12
CA SER A 54 -11.84 4.34 -16.22
C SER A 54 -12.89 4.23 -17.34
N CYS A 55 -13.52 3.07 -17.52
CA CYS A 55 -14.52 2.83 -18.55
C CYS A 55 -15.97 3.03 -18.06
N ALA A 56 -16.20 3.04 -16.75
CA ALA A 56 -17.52 3.23 -16.16
C ALA A 56 -18.11 4.60 -16.53
N ARG A 57 -19.39 4.62 -16.88
CA ARG A 57 -20.14 5.82 -17.27
C ARG A 57 -21.17 6.22 -16.22
N ASN A 58 -21.51 5.32 -15.31
CA ASN A 58 -22.48 5.55 -14.26
C ASN A 58 -22.11 4.81 -12.97
N ASN A 59 -22.71 5.23 -11.85
CA ASN A 59 -22.40 4.67 -10.54
C ASN A 59 -22.82 3.20 -10.38
N ASN A 60 -23.82 2.72 -11.13
CA ASN A 60 -24.24 1.33 -11.03
C ASN A 60 -23.16 0.36 -11.54
N GLU A 61 -22.39 0.76 -12.56
CA GLU A 61 -21.25 -0.01 -13.07
C GLU A 61 -20.09 -0.08 -12.06
N LEU A 62 -20.04 0.84 -11.10
CA LEU A 62 -19.01 0.92 -10.07
C LEU A 62 -19.39 0.18 -8.78
N GLU A 63 -20.63 -0.24 -8.63
CA GLU A 63 -21.11 -0.86 -7.39
C GLU A 63 -20.36 -2.17 -7.09
N GLU A 64 -20.05 -2.97 -8.12
CA GLU A 64 -19.28 -4.21 -7.96
C GLU A 64 -17.85 -3.93 -7.46
N ILE A 65 -17.16 -2.94 -8.06
CA ILE A 65 -15.82 -2.53 -7.61
C ILE A 65 -15.88 -1.97 -6.19
N PHE A 66 -16.90 -1.18 -5.88
CA PHE A 66 -17.07 -0.58 -4.57
C PHE A 66 -17.18 -1.64 -3.47
N GLN A 67 -17.99 -2.68 -3.70
CA GLN A 67 -18.12 -3.80 -2.75
C GLN A 67 -16.79 -4.56 -2.59
N GLU A 68 -16.07 -4.81 -3.69
CA GLU A 68 -14.76 -5.46 -3.64
C GLU A 68 -13.71 -4.64 -2.87
N LEU A 69 -13.64 -3.32 -3.09
CA LEU A 69 -12.74 -2.42 -2.38
C LEU A 69 -13.11 -2.30 -0.91
N SER A 70 -14.40 -2.19 -0.60
CA SER A 70 -14.87 -2.15 0.79
C SER A 70 -14.51 -3.42 1.55
N ALA A 71 -14.69 -4.59 0.93
CA ALA A 71 -14.28 -5.87 1.50
C ALA A 71 -12.75 -5.96 1.69
N PHE A 72 -11.99 -5.48 0.70
CA PHE A 72 -10.52 -5.45 0.77
C PHE A 72 -10.03 -4.55 1.92
N VAL A 73 -10.55 -3.33 2.03
CA VAL A 73 -10.18 -2.39 3.11
C VAL A 73 -10.57 -2.92 4.48
N SER A 74 -11.75 -3.55 4.60
CA SER A 74 -12.15 -4.21 5.85
C SER A 74 -11.17 -5.32 6.23
N GLY A 75 -10.81 -6.20 5.28
CA GLY A 75 -9.82 -7.25 5.50
C GLY A 75 -8.44 -6.70 5.84
N LEU A 76 -8.06 -5.56 5.25
CA LEU A 76 -6.81 -4.87 5.57
C LEU A 76 -6.81 -4.36 7.02
N MET A 77 -7.93 -3.81 7.50
CA MET A 77 -8.09 -3.41 8.89
C MET A 77 -7.99 -4.60 9.84
N ASP A 78 -8.61 -5.73 9.50
CA ASP A 78 -8.51 -6.97 10.29
C ASP A 78 -7.06 -7.48 10.34
N LYS A 79 -6.36 -7.45 9.20
CA LYS A 79 -4.94 -7.83 9.10
C LYS A 79 -4.05 -6.91 9.92
N ARG A 80 -4.31 -5.60 9.94
CA ARG A 80 -3.57 -4.67 10.80
C ARG A 80 -3.70 -5.07 12.27
N ASN A 81 -4.93 -5.35 12.71
CA ASN A 81 -5.24 -5.65 14.11
C ASN A 81 -4.66 -7.01 14.55
N SER A 82 -4.50 -7.96 13.62
CA SER A 82 -3.88 -9.25 13.90
C SER A 82 -2.35 -9.17 13.93
N VAL A 83 -1.72 -8.42 13.02
CA VAL A 83 -0.26 -8.36 12.87
C VAL A 83 0.40 -7.38 13.84
N PHE A 84 -0.20 -6.21 14.05
CA PHE A 84 0.39 -5.13 14.82
C PHE A 84 -0.30 -4.91 16.17
N GLU A 85 0.45 -4.33 17.09
CA GLU A 85 -0.07 -3.79 18.34
C GLU A 85 0.54 -2.42 18.61
N VAL A 86 -0.21 -1.58 19.33
CA VAL A 86 0.26 -0.29 19.82
C VAL A 86 0.41 -0.41 21.32
N ARG A 87 1.61 -0.09 21.83
CA ARG A 87 1.92 -0.10 23.27
C ARG A 87 1.92 1.34 23.78
N ASN A 88 1.53 1.49 25.05
CA ASN A 88 1.46 2.78 25.74
C ASN A 88 0.56 3.81 25.03
N GLU A 89 -0.61 3.38 24.54
CA GLU A 89 -1.57 4.32 23.97
C GLU A 89 -1.91 5.44 24.97
N ASN A 90 -2.11 6.66 24.46
CA ASN A 90 -2.43 7.87 25.24
C ASN A 90 -1.30 8.38 26.17
N THR A 91 -0.04 8.04 25.89
CA THR A 91 1.14 8.62 26.56
C THR A 91 2.09 9.27 25.55
N ASP A 92 3.14 9.94 26.01
CA ASP A 92 4.20 10.47 25.14
C ASP A 92 5.13 9.35 24.59
N GLU A 93 5.03 8.14 25.13
CA GLU A 93 5.91 7.01 24.86
C GLU A 93 5.22 5.91 24.04
N VAL A 94 4.35 6.30 23.09
CA VAL A 94 3.65 5.37 22.19
C VAL A 94 4.66 4.67 21.27
N VAL A 95 4.61 3.34 21.24
CA VAL A 95 5.49 2.53 20.39
C VAL A 95 4.68 1.45 19.67
N GLY A 96 4.93 1.28 18.38
CA GLY A 96 4.38 0.18 17.59
C GLY A 96 5.20 -1.09 17.80
N ALA A 97 4.55 -2.25 17.78
CA ALA A 97 5.21 -3.54 17.80
C ALA A 97 4.47 -4.54 16.91
N LEU A 98 5.18 -5.60 16.50
CA LEU A 98 4.52 -6.80 15.98
C LEU A 98 3.90 -7.57 17.15
N ARG A 99 2.70 -8.10 16.94
CA ARG A 99 2.04 -8.98 17.91
C ARG A 99 2.87 -10.26 18.10
N ALA A 100 2.80 -10.85 19.30
CA ALA A 100 3.50 -12.10 19.59
C ALA A 100 3.15 -13.21 18.58
N GLY A 101 4.19 -13.85 18.02
CA GLY A 101 4.05 -14.90 17.01
C GLY A 101 3.99 -14.40 15.56
N MET A 102 3.97 -13.09 15.34
CA MET A 102 4.02 -12.49 14.00
C MET A 102 5.46 -12.21 13.58
N THR A 103 5.69 -12.27 12.28
CA THR A 103 7.00 -12.17 11.64
C THR A 103 7.12 -10.92 10.77
N ILE A 104 8.33 -10.65 10.30
CA ILE A 104 8.60 -9.62 9.31
C ILE A 104 7.85 -9.90 7.98
N GLU A 105 7.63 -11.17 7.66
CA GLU A 105 6.87 -11.54 6.46
C GLU A 105 5.40 -11.13 6.57
N ASP A 106 4.81 -11.23 7.76
CA ASP A 106 3.43 -10.78 8.01
C ASP A 106 3.31 -9.25 7.85
N ARG A 107 4.31 -8.51 8.36
CA ARG A 107 4.41 -7.06 8.14
C ARG A 107 4.54 -6.72 6.67
N ASP A 108 5.47 -7.33 5.96
CA ASP A 108 5.71 -7.04 4.54
C ASP A 108 4.49 -7.44 3.69
N SER A 109 3.78 -8.50 4.08
CA SER A 109 2.51 -8.90 3.50
C SER A 109 1.41 -7.85 3.71
N TYR A 110 1.31 -7.26 4.89
CA TYR A 110 0.41 -6.11 5.11
C TYR A 110 0.82 -4.88 4.30
N ILE A 111 2.12 -4.59 4.20
CA ILE A 111 2.63 -3.45 3.42
C ILE A 111 2.29 -3.60 1.93
N ARG A 112 2.37 -4.80 1.34
CA ARG A 112 1.94 -5.04 -0.05
C ARG A 112 0.46 -4.74 -0.26
N ASP A 113 -0.39 -5.17 0.66
CA ASP A 113 -1.83 -4.90 0.58
C ASP A 113 -2.11 -3.39 0.76
N LEU A 114 -1.33 -2.70 1.59
CA LEU A 114 -1.39 -1.24 1.71
C LEU A 114 -0.92 -0.54 0.43
N PHE A 115 0.12 -1.09 -0.22
CA PHE A 115 0.64 -0.60 -1.50
C PHE A 115 -0.43 -0.69 -2.60
N PHE A 116 -1.25 -1.74 -2.59
CA PHE A 116 -2.40 -1.88 -3.50
C PHE A 116 -3.42 -0.74 -3.32
N CYS A 117 -3.69 -0.29 -2.10
CA CYS A 117 -4.66 0.80 -1.84
C CYS A 117 -4.21 2.20 -2.27
N ILE A 118 -2.91 2.42 -2.49
CA ILE A 118 -2.36 3.76 -2.80
C ILE A 118 -2.05 3.96 -4.29
N HIS A 119 -2.42 3.01 -5.14
CA HIS A 119 -2.39 3.12 -6.60
C HIS A 119 -3.79 3.41 -7.13
#